data_AF-A0A520QKR9-F1
#
_entry.id   AF-A0A520QKR9-F1
#
_cell.length_a   1.000
_cell.length_b   1.000
_cell.length_c   1.000
_cell.angle_alpha   90.00
_cell.angle_beta   90.00
_cell.angle_gamma   90.00
#
_symmetry.space_group_name_H-M   'P 1'
#
loop_
_entity.id
_entity.type
_entity.pdbx_description
1 polymer ?
#
loop_
_entity_poly.entity_id
_entity_poly.type
_entity_poly.pdbx_seq_one_letter_code
_entity_poly.pdbx_strand_id
1 'polypeptide(L)'
;MELFELIEKSSESEFLALRYDGVLLELDLLLGEDEEPVRVRIPTDRIRTHLPTEQEGMSARTCSFRYDQLAGLAVSRGRYVPASDFVGVMKESRANRAMAYGTKVGEYGGVLSLAGSRRIVSFLIRADHADEVEVLPLPEPT
;
A
#
# COMPACT_ATOMS: atom_id res chain seq x y z
N MET A 1 2.76 -2.91 16.15
CA MET A 1 2.21 -3.93 15.22
C MET A 1 3.09 -3.92 14.00
N GLU A 2 3.58 -5.08 13.60
CA GLU A 2 4.44 -5.24 12.42
C GLU A 2 3.62 -5.18 11.12
N LEU A 3 4.26 -4.90 9.98
CA LEU A 3 3.57 -4.82 8.68
C LEU A 3 2.80 -6.11 8.32
N PHE A 4 3.40 -7.27 8.53
CA PHE A 4 2.73 -8.55 8.22
C PHE A 4 1.55 -8.82 9.14
N GLU A 5 1.64 -8.44 10.42
CA GLU A 5 0.53 -8.52 11.37
C GLU A 5 -0.61 -7.57 10.95
N LEU A 6 -0.29 -6.36 10.47
CA LEU A 6 -1.28 -5.44 9.91
C LEU A 6 -1.99 -6.05 8.69
N ILE A 7 -1.25 -6.70 7.78
CA ILE A 7 -1.83 -7.36 6.61
C ILE A 7 -2.82 -8.44 7.04
N GLU A 8 -2.43 -9.30 7.98
CA GLU A 8 -3.28 -10.38 8.49
C GLU A 8 -4.56 -9.86 9.15
N LYS A 9 -4.44 -8.82 10.01
CA LYS A 9 -5.60 -8.21 10.70
C LYS A 9 -6.48 -7.36 9.78
N SER A 10 -6.00 -7.01 8.59
CA SER A 10 -6.72 -6.09 7.70
C SER A 10 -7.77 -6.75 6.81
N SER A 11 -7.98 -8.06 6.88
CA SER A 11 -8.79 -8.84 5.93
C SER A 11 -10.20 -8.28 5.69
N GLU A 12 -10.84 -7.72 6.71
CA GLU A 12 -12.19 -7.14 6.66
C GLU A 12 -12.24 -5.70 7.23
N SER A 13 -11.18 -4.92 7.05
CA SER A 13 -11.13 -3.55 7.60
C SER A 13 -12.05 -2.57 6.88
N GLU A 14 -12.52 -1.55 7.58
CA GLU A 14 -13.21 -0.42 6.96
C GLU A 14 -12.29 0.78 6.78
N PHE A 15 -12.30 1.37 5.59
CA PHE A 15 -11.58 2.61 5.33
C PHE A 15 -12.36 3.83 5.85
N LEU A 16 -11.72 4.63 6.71
CA LEU A 16 -12.31 5.81 7.32
C LEU A 16 -11.83 7.09 6.65
N ALA A 17 -10.51 7.29 6.55
CA ALA A 17 -9.93 8.50 5.99
C ALA A 17 -8.51 8.30 5.43
N LEU A 18 -8.12 9.16 4.48
CA LEU A 18 -6.75 9.30 3.99
C LEU A 18 -6.33 10.75 4.12
N ARG A 19 -5.15 10.97 4.70
CA ARG A 19 -4.52 12.28 4.82
C ARG A 19 -3.09 12.19 4.27
N TYR A 20 -2.70 13.19 3.48
CA TYR A 20 -1.37 13.27 2.89
C TYR A 20 -0.92 14.73 2.85
N ASP A 21 0.24 15.02 3.44
CA ASP A 21 0.80 16.37 3.53
C ASP A 21 2.07 16.57 2.70
N GLY A 22 2.49 15.55 1.93
CA GLY A 22 3.74 15.57 1.16
C GLY A 22 4.90 14.82 1.82
N VAL A 23 4.88 14.68 3.15
CA VAL A 23 5.94 14.03 3.96
C VAL A 23 5.42 12.78 4.65
N LEU A 24 4.12 12.72 4.92
CA LEU A 24 3.47 11.65 5.63
C LEU A 24 2.15 11.27 4.98
N LEU A 25 1.96 9.97 4.76
CA LEU A 25 0.67 9.37 4.40
C LEU A 25 0.06 8.75 5.66
N GLU A 26 -1.16 9.16 6.00
CA GLU A 26 -1.93 8.63 7.11
C GLU A 26 -3.22 7.99 6.58
N LEU A 27 -3.47 6.75 7.02
CA LEU A 27 -4.68 5.99 6.69
C LEU A 27 -5.38 5.65 8.00
N ASP A 28 -6.61 6.13 8.16
CA ASP A 28 -7.46 5.78 9.29
C ASP A 28 -8.34 4.60 8.87
N LEU A 29 -8.30 3.53 9.67
CA LEU A 29 -8.97 2.27 9.40
C LEU A 29 -9.69 1.80 10.65
N LEU A 30 -10.77 1.05 10.45
CA LEU A 30 -11.36 0.18 11.46
C LEU A 30 -10.86 -1.24 11.16
N LEU A 31 -10.00 -1.82 11.99
CA LEU A 31 -9.52 -3.19 11.77
C LEU A 31 -10.65 -4.19 12.05
N GLY A 32 -10.72 -5.25 11.23
CA GLY A 32 -11.77 -6.26 11.29
C GLY A 32 -11.71 -7.12 12.55
N GLU A 33 -12.82 -7.81 12.84
CA GLU A 33 -13.18 -8.56 14.07
C GLU A 33 -13.31 -7.75 15.37
N ASP A 34 -12.39 -6.82 15.66
CA ASP A 34 -12.37 -6.09 16.94
C ASP A 34 -12.94 -4.66 16.87
N GLU A 35 -13.34 -4.20 15.66
CA GLU A 35 -13.72 -2.81 15.37
C GLU A 35 -12.72 -1.79 15.95
N GLU A 36 -11.43 -2.14 15.98
CA GLU A 36 -10.40 -1.30 16.58
C GLU A 36 -10.03 -0.17 15.60
N PRO A 37 -10.27 1.10 15.96
CA PRO A 37 -9.89 2.21 15.11
C PRO A 37 -8.38 2.43 15.23
N VAL A 38 -7.69 2.38 14.09
CA VAL A 38 -6.24 2.56 14.00
C VAL A 38 -5.86 3.59 12.95
N ARG A 39 -4.71 4.23 13.17
CA ARG A 39 -4.03 5.08 12.21
C ARG A 39 -2.75 4.40 11.76
N VAL A 40 -2.67 4.13 10.47
CA VAL A 40 -1.45 3.67 9.80
C VAL A 40 -0.71 4.89 9.26
N ARG A 41 0.54 5.09 9.67
CA ARG A 41 1.39 6.22 9.26
C ARG A 41 2.58 5.71 8.47
N ILE A 42 2.81 6.32 7.31
CA ILE A 42 3.84 5.90 6.36
C ILE A 42 4.61 7.14 5.88
N PRO A 43 5.90 7.28 6.25
CA PRO A 43 6.76 8.35 5.76
C PRO A 43 6.93 8.30 4.24
N THR A 44 6.76 9.44 3.55
CA THR A 44 6.72 9.47 2.08
C THR A 44 8.06 9.74 1.41
N ASP A 45 9.08 10.14 2.17
CA ASP A 45 10.48 10.16 1.73
C ASP A 45 10.98 8.76 1.32
N ARG A 46 10.26 7.71 1.74
CA ARG A 46 10.63 6.31 1.58
C ARG A 46 9.68 5.52 0.68
N ILE A 47 8.62 6.16 0.19
CA ILE A 47 7.64 5.51 -0.66
C ILE A 47 7.38 6.29 -1.93
N ARG A 48 7.05 5.57 -3.00
CA ARG A 48 6.49 6.18 -4.21
C ARG A 48 5.01 5.89 -4.25
N THR A 49 4.17 6.89 -3.98
CA THR A 49 2.71 6.72 -3.91
C THR A 49 2.05 6.90 -5.27
N HIS A 50 1.02 6.11 -5.54
CA HIS A 50 -0.03 6.49 -6.49
C HIS A 50 -1.30 6.79 -5.69
N LEU A 51 -1.55 8.07 -5.42
CA LEU A 51 -2.79 8.49 -4.78
C LEU A 51 -3.94 8.49 -5.80
N PRO A 52 -5.15 8.10 -5.42
CA PRO A 52 -6.33 8.28 -6.27
C PRO A 52 -6.63 9.78 -6.39
N THR A 53 -6.98 10.22 -7.60
CA THR A 53 -7.27 11.63 -7.89
C THR A 53 -8.62 12.10 -7.33
N GLU A 54 -9.48 11.16 -6.93
CA GLU A 54 -10.82 11.42 -6.37
C GLU A 54 -10.85 10.93 -4.92
N GLN A 55 -10.97 11.87 -3.97
CA GLN A 55 -11.19 11.58 -2.55
C GLN A 55 -12.68 11.49 -2.17
N GLU A 56 -13.58 11.89 -3.07
CA GLU A 56 -15.02 11.94 -2.79
C GLU A 56 -15.65 10.53 -2.86
N GLY A 57 -16.33 10.13 -1.77
CA GLY A 57 -17.16 8.92 -1.73
C GLY A 57 -16.44 7.60 -1.39
N MET A 58 -15.28 7.67 -0.74
CA MET A 58 -14.52 6.48 -0.33
C MET A 58 -14.88 5.94 1.06
N SER A 59 -15.67 6.66 1.85
CA SER A 59 -16.12 6.26 3.18
C SER A 59 -16.92 4.94 3.14
N ALA A 60 -16.64 4.03 4.08
CA ALA A 60 -17.35 2.76 4.31
C ALA A 60 -17.21 1.73 3.16
N ARG A 61 -15.96 1.36 2.83
CA ARG A 61 -15.69 0.16 2.02
C ARG A 61 -14.82 -0.81 2.79
N THR A 62 -15.24 -2.07 2.81
CA THR A 62 -14.39 -3.19 3.22
C THR A 62 -13.13 -3.19 2.35
N CYS A 63 -11.97 -3.18 3.01
CA CYS A 63 -10.66 -3.08 2.42
C CYS A 63 -9.67 -3.93 3.20
N SER A 64 -8.57 -4.28 2.53
CA SER A 64 -7.46 -5.04 3.12
C SER A 64 -6.13 -4.54 2.59
N PHE A 65 -5.10 -4.65 3.42
CA PHE A 65 -3.74 -4.49 2.97
C PHE A 65 -3.28 -5.73 2.21
N ARG A 66 -2.51 -5.49 1.15
CA ARG A 66 -1.87 -6.52 0.34
C ARG A 66 -0.45 -6.11 0.03
N TYR A 67 0.47 -7.06 0.18
CA TYR A 67 1.87 -6.86 -0.16
C TYR A 67 2.26 -7.73 -1.35
N ASP A 68 2.62 -7.07 -2.46
CA ASP A 68 3.12 -7.70 -3.67
C ASP A 68 4.65 -7.58 -3.70
N GLN A 69 5.37 -8.70 -3.58
CA GLN A 69 6.82 -8.69 -3.81
C GLN A 69 7.15 -8.33 -5.26
N LEU A 70 8.25 -7.61 -5.48
CA LEU A 70 8.75 -7.27 -6.83
C LEU A 70 9.50 -8.44 -7.50
N ALA A 71 9.56 -9.61 -6.85
CA ALA A 71 10.18 -10.80 -7.40
C ALA A 71 9.51 -11.21 -8.73
N GLY A 72 10.31 -11.50 -9.75
CA GLY A 72 9.83 -11.92 -11.07
C GLY A 72 9.50 -10.78 -12.05
N LEU A 73 9.80 -9.51 -11.72
CA LEU A 73 9.81 -8.44 -12.71
C LEU A 73 11.02 -8.56 -13.65
N ALA A 74 10.82 -8.20 -14.92
CA ALA A 74 11.91 -8.14 -15.88
C ALA A 74 12.90 -7.02 -15.52
N VAL A 75 14.17 -7.26 -15.79
CA VAL A 75 15.27 -6.34 -15.47
C VAL A 75 16.06 -6.01 -16.73
N SER A 76 16.31 -4.72 -16.95
CA SER A 76 17.21 -4.24 -17.99
C SER A 76 18.11 -3.15 -17.43
N ARG A 77 19.43 -3.29 -17.62
CA ARG A 77 20.45 -2.34 -17.12
C ARG A 77 20.29 -2.02 -15.62
N GLY A 78 19.96 -3.03 -14.81
CA GLY A 78 19.79 -2.90 -13.36
C GLY A 78 18.53 -2.13 -12.92
N ARG A 79 17.56 -1.94 -13.81
CA ARG A 79 16.27 -1.31 -13.52
C ARG A 79 15.12 -2.23 -13.88
N TYR A 80 14.00 -2.13 -13.15
CA TYR A 80 12.79 -2.87 -13.49
C TYR A 80 12.17 -2.32 -14.78
N VAL A 81 11.75 -3.21 -15.67
CA VAL A 81 11.10 -2.89 -16.94
C VAL A 81 9.84 -3.75 -17.13
N PRO A 82 8.91 -3.34 -18.01
CA PRO A 82 7.79 -4.20 -18.38
C PRO A 82 8.30 -5.53 -18.92
N ALA A 83 7.86 -6.63 -18.31
CA ALA A 83 8.02 -7.96 -18.85
C ALA A 83 7.21 -8.12 -20.15
N SER A 84 7.73 -8.87 -21.12
CA SER A 84 7.08 -9.07 -22.41
C SER A 84 5.86 -10.00 -22.36
N ASP A 85 5.63 -10.69 -21.24
CA ASP A 85 4.68 -11.79 -21.05
C ASP A 85 3.50 -11.46 -20.09
N PHE A 86 3.20 -10.17 -19.90
CA PHE A 86 2.11 -9.69 -19.03
C PHE A 86 0.67 -10.13 -19.40
N VAL A 87 0.51 -10.99 -20.40
CA VAL A 87 -0.78 -11.48 -20.92
C VAL A 87 -1.57 -12.25 -19.83
N GLY A 88 -0.89 -12.90 -18.89
CA GLY A 88 -1.53 -13.69 -17.81
C GLY A 88 -1.76 -12.96 -16.48
N VAL A 89 -1.26 -11.74 -16.30
CA VAL A 89 -1.33 -11.05 -14.99
C VAL A 89 -2.59 -10.19 -14.90
N MET A 90 -3.32 -10.28 -13.78
CA MET A 90 -4.48 -9.44 -13.51
C MET A 90 -4.14 -7.95 -13.64
N LYS A 91 -5.08 -7.15 -14.15
CA LYS A 91 -4.89 -5.71 -14.45
C LYS A 91 -4.41 -4.90 -13.23
N GLU A 92 -4.88 -5.27 -12.04
CA GLU A 92 -4.53 -4.61 -10.78
C GLU A 92 -3.08 -4.91 -10.35
N SER A 93 -2.67 -6.18 -10.41
CA SER A 93 -1.28 -6.56 -10.16
C SER A 93 -0.32 -5.94 -11.19
N ARG A 94 -0.76 -5.76 -12.44
CA ARG A 94 -0.02 -4.98 -13.46
C ARG A 94 0.17 -3.52 -13.05
N ALA A 95 -0.88 -2.87 -12.56
CA ALA A 95 -0.83 -1.46 -12.14
C ALA A 95 0.11 -1.27 -10.93
N ASN A 96 0.10 -2.20 -9.97
CA ASN A 96 1.01 -2.20 -8.83
C ASN A 96 2.47 -2.40 -9.27
N ARG A 97 2.72 -3.43 -10.09
CA ARG A 97 4.06 -3.72 -10.63
C ARG A 97 4.60 -2.60 -11.50
N ALA A 98 3.75 -1.88 -12.22
CA ALA A 98 4.14 -0.72 -13.01
C ALA A 98 4.75 0.41 -12.18
N MET A 99 4.42 0.50 -10.88
CA MET A 99 5.02 1.50 -9.99
C MET A 99 6.54 1.31 -9.85
N ALA A 100 7.01 0.06 -9.91
CA ALA A 100 8.43 -0.29 -9.83
C ALA A 100 9.21 0.02 -11.10
N TYR A 101 8.57 0.24 -12.25
CA TYR A 101 9.30 0.44 -13.49
C TYR A 101 10.17 1.70 -13.46
N GLY A 102 11.39 1.56 -13.99
CA GLY A 102 12.41 2.59 -13.96
C GLY A 102 13.14 2.73 -12.62
N THR A 103 12.70 2.09 -11.54
CA THR A 103 13.45 2.07 -10.26
C THR A 103 14.60 1.07 -10.32
N LYS A 104 15.64 1.26 -9.48
CA LYS A 104 16.80 0.38 -9.45
C LYS A 104 16.44 -0.94 -8.76
N VAL A 105 16.96 -2.06 -9.27
CA VAL A 105 16.76 -3.37 -8.64
C VAL A 105 17.35 -3.36 -7.24
N GLY A 106 16.57 -3.85 -6.26
CA GLY A 106 16.95 -3.90 -4.85
C GLY A 106 16.74 -2.59 -4.08
N GLU A 107 16.34 -1.50 -4.73
CA GLU A 107 15.96 -0.25 -4.05
C GLU A 107 14.63 -0.41 -3.30
N TYR A 108 13.70 -1.16 -3.89
CA TYR A 108 12.39 -1.45 -3.32
C TYR A 108 12.19 -2.97 -3.17
N GLY A 109 11.55 -3.39 -2.08
CA GLY A 109 11.26 -4.79 -1.77
C GLY A 109 9.90 -5.25 -2.32
N GLY A 110 8.93 -4.34 -2.37
CA GLY A 110 7.55 -4.67 -2.70
C GLY A 110 6.65 -3.46 -2.89
N VAL A 111 5.39 -3.74 -3.22
CA VAL A 111 4.29 -2.78 -3.26
C VAL A 111 3.33 -3.14 -2.14
N LEU A 112 3.08 -2.22 -1.21
CA LEU A 112 1.98 -2.32 -0.27
C LEU A 112 0.79 -1.56 -0.83
N SER A 113 -0.38 -2.19 -0.79
CA SER A 113 -1.62 -1.62 -1.30
C SER A 113 -2.73 -1.79 -0.28
N LEU A 114 -3.52 -0.75 -0.08
CA LEU A 114 -4.83 -0.85 0.55
C LEU A 114 -5.87 -0.96 -0.57
N ALA A 115 -6.66 -2.02 -0.57
CA ALA A 115 -7.63 -2.28 -1.63
C ALA A 115 -8.92 -2.91 -1.09
N GLY A 116 -10.06 -2.45 -1.62
CA GLY A 116 -11.36 -3.09 -1.45
C GLY A 116 -11.90 -3.58 -2.78
N SER A 117 -13.16 -3.26 -3.11
CA SER A 117 -13.72 -3.44 -4.46
C SER A 117 -12.98 -2.67 -5.55
N ARG A 118 -12.22 -1.64 -5.15
CA ARG A 118 -11.24 -0.92 -5.97
C ARG A 118 -10.01 -0.64 -5.11
N ARG A 119 -8.86 -0.47 -5.78
CA ARG A 119 -7.63 0.03 -5.17
C ARG A 119 -7.85 1.40 -4.52
N ILE A 120 -7.50 1.52 -3.25
CA ILE A 120 -7.56 2.78 -2.49
C ILE A 120 -6.24 3.52 -2.64
N VAL A 121 -5.15 2.87 -2.22
CA VAL A 121 -3.81 3.44 -2.36
C VAL A 121 -2.80 2.32 -2.55
N SER A 122 -1.76 2.60 -3.33
CA SER A 122 -0.59 1.72 -3.44
C SER A 122 0.68 2.54 -3.33
N PHE A 123 1.70 1.92 -2.76
CA PHE A 123 3.00 2.54 -2.57
C PHE A 123 4.13 1.50 -2.60
N LEU A 124 5.24 1.89 -3.20
CA LEU A 124 6.47 1.10 -3.18
C LEU A 124 7.15 1.23 -1.80
N ILE A 125 7.53 0.10 -1.20
CA ILE A 125 8.27 0.05 0.06
C ILE A 125 9.72 -0.30 -0.23
N ARG A 126 10.63 0.49 0.36
CA ARG A 126 12.07 0.25 0.25
C ARG A 126 12.47 -1.10 0.88
N ALA A 127 13.41 -1.80 0.26
CA ALA A 127 13.79 -3.15 0.69
C ALA A 127 14.36 -3.21 2.12
N ASP A 128 14.92 -2.11 2.61
CA ASP A 128 15.50 -1.92 3.94
C ASP A 128 14.53 -1.35 4.99
N HIS A 129 13.27 -1.06 4.62
CA HIS A 129 12.31 -0.33 5.47
C HIS A 129 10.92 -0.98 5.50
N ALA A 130 10.84 -2.32 5.39
CA ALA A 130 9.56 -3.03 5.48
C ALA A 130 8.89 -2.89 6.87
N ASP A 131 9.69 -2.63 7.91
CA ASP A 131 9.28 -2.61 9.31
C ASP A 131 8.83 -1.20 9.80
N GLU A 132 8.81 -0.20 8.93
CA GLU A 132 8.61 1.21 9.33
C GLU A 132 7.17 1.73 9.17
N VAL A 133 6.21 0.82 8.97
CA VAL A 133 4.80 1.18 9.00
C VAL A 133 4.37 1.30 10.46
N GLU A 134 4.16 2.54 10.92
CA GLU A 134 3.65 2.78 12.27
C GLU A 134 2.15 2.55 12.30
N VAL A 135 1.68 1.75 13.26
CA VAL A 135 0.26 1.60 13.53
C VAL A 135 -0.03 2.05 14.95
N LEU A 136 -0.89 3.05 15.07
CA LEU A 136 -1.26 3.70 16.32
C LEU A 136 -2.77 3.58 16.54
N PRO A 137 -3.26 3.49 17.79
CA PRO A 137 -4.69 3.61 18.06
C PRO A 137 -5.20 4.99 17.61
N LEU A 138 -6.40 5.03 17.03
CA LEU A 138 -7.07 6.29 16.71
C LEU A 138 -7.52 6.95 18.02
N PRO A 139 -7.25 8.24 18.26
CA PRO A 139 -7.80 8.92 19.43
C PRO A 139 -9.33 8.93 19.37
N GLU A 140 -9.99 8.63 20.50
CA GLU A 140 -11.44 8.75 20.61
C GLU A 140 -11.89 10.18 20.31
N PRO A 141 -13.00 10.38 19.58
CA PRO A 141 -13.57 11.71 19.38
C PRO A 141 -13.96 12.29 20.75
N THR A 142 -13.38 13.44 21.07
CA THR A 142 -13.60 14.17 22.33
C THR A 142 -14.93 14.90 22.34
#